data_AF-A0A965CZX3-F1
#
_entry.id   AF-A0A965CZX3-F1
#
_cell.length_a   1.000
_cell.length_b   1.000
_cell.length_c   1.000
_cell.angle_alpha   90.00
_cell.angle_beta   90.00
_cell.angle_gamma   90.00
#
_symmetry.space_group_name_H-M   'P 1'
#
loop_
_entity.id
_entity.type
_entity.pdbx_description
1 polymer ?
#
loop_
_entity_poly.entity_id
_entity_poly.type
_entity_poly.pdbx_seq_one_letter_code
_entity_poly.pdbx_strand_id
1 'polypeptide(L)'
;MKVDRRKFLTAASGVAAVSVAAPAIAQSLPEVRWRCASSFPKSLDTIYGGGEVIAKRVAAITGGKFQIRVFGAGEIVPAFGTVDAVQQGTV
;
A
#
# COMPACT_ATOMS: atom_id res chain seq x y z
N MET A 1 46.01 -19.46 2.61
CA MET A 1 45.06 -20.08 3.56
C MET A 1 43.72 -20.25 2.85
N LYS A 2 43.41 -21.44 2.30
CA LYS A 2 42.15 -21.71 1.59
C LYS A 2 41.09 -22.10 2.62
N VAL A 3 39.99 -21.34 2.67
CA VAL A 3 38.88 -21.61 3.59
C VAL A 3 37.97 -22.69 2.98
N ASP A 4 37.85 -23.83 3.66
CA ASP A 4 37.03 -24.97 3.25
C ASP A 4 35.55 -24.73 3.59
N ARG A 5 34.75 -24.41 2.57
CA ARG A 5 33.31 -24.10 2.68
C ARG A 5 32.50 -25.24 3.31
N ARG A 6 32.98 -26.48 3.21
CA ARG A 6 32.33 -27.66 3.80
C ARG A 6 32.49 -27.73 5.31
N LYS A 7 33.60 -27.24 5.87
CA LYS A 7 33.81 -27.20 7.31
C LYS A 7 32.95 -26.14 8.02
N PHE A 8 32.52 -25.11 7.28
CA PHE A 8 31.58 -24.11 7.80
C PHE A 8 30.16 -24.66 7.98
N LEU A 9 29.72 -25.58 7.11
CA LEU A 9 28.37 -26.13 7.17
C LEU A 9 28.22 -27.18 8.29
N THR A 10 29.29 -27.92 8.61
CA THR A 10 29.26 -28.91 9.70
C THR A 10 29.34 -28.28 11.10
N ALA A 11 29.69 -26.99 11.21
CA ALA A 11 29.65 -26.26 12.48
C ALA A 11 28.24 -25.73 12.84
N ALA A 12 27.26 -25.86 11.93
CA ALA A 12 25.90 -25.35 12.13
C ALA A 12 24.92 -26.37 12.75
N SER A 13 25.36 -27.59 13.07
CA SER A 13 24.49 -28.62 13.67
C SER A 13 24.42 -28.56 15.22
N GLY A 14 24.82 -27.44 15.84
CA GLY A 14 24.87 -27.31 17.30
C GLY A 14 24.68 -25.89 17.86
N VAL A 15 24.24 -24.93 17.04
CA VAL A 15 23.92 -23.57 17.51
C VAL A 15 22.45 -23.35 17.23
N ALA A 16 21.74 -22.87 18.26
CA ALA A 16 20.34 -22.50 18.26
C ALA A 16 19.85 -22.05 16.88
N ALA A 17 18.65 -22.49 16.50
CA ALA A 17 17.90 -21.89 15.41
C ALA A 17 17.80 -20.38 15.70
N VAL A 18 18.80 -19.64 15.23
CA VAL A 18 18.65 -18.23 14.91
C VAL A 18 17.69 -18.31 13.75
N SER A 19 16.40 -18.33 14.08
CA SER A 19 15.39 -17.76 13.23
C SER A 19 16.03 -16.47 12.75
N VAL A 20 16.43 -16.46 11.48
CA VAL A 20 16.67 -15.20 10.80
C VAL A 20 15.34 -14.52 10.98
N ALA A 21 15.28 -13.61 11.95
CA ALA A 21 14.17 -12.73 12.12
C ALA A 21 14.17 -11.91 10.84
N ALA A 22 13.52 -12.46 9.81
CA ALA A 22 12.98 -11.68 8.74
C ALA A 22 12.30 -10.52 9.44
N PRO A 23 12.67 -9.26 9.15
CA PRO A 23 12.24 -8.14 9.95
C PRO A 23 10.72 -8.24 10.12
N ALA A 24 10.25 -8.09 11.35
CA ALA A 24 8.83 -8.09 11.70
C ALA A 24 8.02 -7.01 10.96
N ILE A 25 8.62 -6.27 10.03
CA ILE A 25 7.96 -5.43 9.02
C ILE A 25 7.06 -6.27 8.09
N ALA A 26 7.31 -7.58 7.95
CA ALA A 26 6.37 -8.50 7.31
C ALA A 26 5.12 -8.82 8.17
N GLN A 27 5.08 -8.37 9.43
CA GLN A 27 3.92 -8.55 10.31
C GLN A 27 2.94 -7.38 10.13
N SER A 28 1.96 -7.61 9.26
CA SER A 28 0.68 -6.89 9.10
C SER A 28 0.75 -5.37 8.95
N LEU A 29 0.85 -4.90 7.70
CA LEU A 29 0.27 -3.60 7.33
C LEU A 29 -1.20 -3.56 7.80
N PRO A 30 -1.65 -2.49 8.49
CA PRO A 30 -3.05 -2.35 8.87
C PRO A 30 -3.93 -2.29 7.62
N GLU A 31 -5.18 -2.75 7.75
CA GLU A 31 -6.16 -2.56 6.68
C GLU A 31 -6.65 -1.12 6.70
N VAL A 32 -6.40 -0.40 5.60
CA VAL A 32 -6.80 0.98 5.38
C VAL A 32 -7.77 1.05 4.22
N ARG A 33 -8.90 1.73 4.42
CA ARG A 33 -9.89 2.00 3.37
C ARG A 33 -10.17 3.49 3.31
N TRP A 34 -9.77 4.13 2.22
CA TRP A 34 -10.02 5.54 1.97
C TRP A 34 -11.07 5.74 0.89
N ARG A 35 -11.78 6.86 0.98
CA ARG A 35 -12.69 7.35 -0.05
C ARG A 35 -12.03 8.58 -0.66
N CYS A 36 -11.81 8.57 -1.97
CA CYS A 36 -11.23 9.71 -2.68
C CYS A 36 -12.33 10.38 -3.51
N ALA A 37 -12.70 11.61 -3.18
CA ALA A 37 -13.61 12.42 -3.98
C ALA A 37 -12.85 13.16 -5.08
N SER A 38 -13.11 12.84 -6.35
CA SER A 38 -12.56 13.57 -7.49
C SER A 38 -13.46 14.75 -7.86
N SER A 39 -12.85 15.87 -8.25
CA SER A 39 -13.57 17.01 -8.84
C SER A 39 -13.90 16.82 -10.33
N PHE A 40 -13.50 15.69 -10.91
CA PHE A 40 -13.62 15.42 -12.35
C PHE A 40 -14.63 14.28 -12.64
N PRO A 41 -15.36 14.35 -13.77
CA PRO A 41 -16.25 13.28 -14.17
C PRO A 41 -15.46 12.03 -14.57
N LYS A 42 -16.08 10.84 -14.42
CA LYS A 42 -15.46 9.55 -14.77
C LYS A 42 -15.07 9.43 -16.25
N SER A 43 -15.73 10.18 -17.12
CA SER A 43 -15.43 10.24 -18.56
C SER A 43 -14.09 10.90 -18.88
N LEU A 44 -13.53 11.69 -17.96
CA LEU A 44 -12.25 12.37 -18.14
C LEU A 44 -11.10 11.48 -17.66
N ASP A 45 -10.80 10.46 -18.46
CA ASP A 45 -9.82 9.40 -18.20
C ASP A 45 -8.44 9.90 -17.76
N THR A 46 -7.95 11.01 -18.32
CA THR A 46 -6.62 11.52 -18.00
C THR A 46 -6.52 12.01 -16.55
N ILE A 47 -7.54 12.72 -16.07
CA ILE A 47 -7.50 13.34 -14.73
C ILE A 47 -8.19 12.46 -13.69
N TYR A 48 -9.41 11.98 -13.98
CA TYR A 48 -10.09 11.02 -13.11
C TYR A 48 -9.33 9.70 -13.04
N GLY A 49 -8.90 9.17 -14.19
CA GLY A 49 -8.14 7.92 -14.25
C GLY A 49 -6.77 8.02 -13.60
N GLY A 50 -6.18 9.23 -13.47
CA GLY A 50 -5.00 9.44 -12.62
C GLY A 50 -5.22 8.98 -11.17
N GLY A 51 -6.39 9.30 -10.60
CA GLY A 51 -6.79 8.81 -9.28
C GLY A 51 -6.95 7.29 -9.22
N GLU A 52 -7.52 6.67 -10.26
CA GLU A 52 -7.64 5.21 -10.34
C GLU A 52 -6.28 4.51 -10.48
N VAL A 53 -5.34 5.10 -11.22
CA VAL A 53 -3.97 4.59 -11.34
C VAL A 53 -3.28 4.59 -9.99
N ILE A 54 -3.43 5.66 -9.20
CA ILE A 54 -2.91 5.73 -7.83
C ILE A 54 -3.56 4.64 -6.97
N ALA A 55 -4.89 4.54 -6.98
CA ALA A 55 -5.62 3.54 -6.19
C ALA A 55 -5.17 2.11 -6.50
N LYS A 56 -5.01 1.76 -7.78
CA LYS A 56 -4.51 0.45 -8.23
C LYS A 56 -3.07 0.20 -7.79
N ARG A 57 -2.19 1.20 -7.92
CA ARG A 57 -0.78 1.08 -7.51
C ARG A 57 -0.65 0.89 -6.00
N VAL A 58 -1.39 1.68 -5.21
CA VAL A 58 -1.40 1.57 -3.74
C VAL A 58 -1.90 0.19 -3.30
N ALA A 59 -2.98 -0.31 -3.90
CA ALA A 59 -3.45 -1.66 -3.62
C ALA A 59 -2.39 -2.71 -3.97
N ALA A 60 -1.73 -2.61 -5.13
CA ALA A 60 -0.70 -3.56 -5.55
C ALA A 60 0.52 -3.58 -4.62
N ILE A 61 1.08 -2.43 -4.25
CA ILE A 61 2.29 -2.35 -3.42
C ILE A 61 2.03 -2.71 -1.95
N THR A 62 0.77 -2.66 -1.50
CA THR A 62 0.37 -3.02 -0.13
C THR A 62 -0.24 -4.42 -0.02
N GLY A 63 -0.27 -5.20 -1.11
CA GLY A 63 -0.95 -6.50 -1.12
C GLY A 63 -2.45 -6.40 -0.80
N GLY A 64 -3.10 -5.31 -1.20
CA GLY A 64 -4.51 -5.03 -1.00
C GLY A 64 -4.88 -4.51 0.40
N LYS A 65 -3.90 -4.28 1.28
CA LYS A 65 -4.14 -3.78 2.63
C LYS A 65 -4.52 -2.31 2.67
N PHE A 66 -4.06 -1.50 1.71
CA PHE A 66 -4.54 -0.13 1.52
C PHE A 66 -5.37 -0.06 0.26
N GLN A 67 -6.68 0.16 0.42
CA GLN A 67 -7.62 0.35 -0.66
C GLN A 67 -8.14 1.77 -0.70
N ILE A 68 -8.16 2.37 -1.89
CA ILE A 68 -8.71 3.69 -2.14
C ILE A 68 -9.84 3.53 -3.15
N ARG A 69 -11.06 3.94 -2.78
CA ARG A 69 -12.20 3.98 -3.72
C ARG A 69 -12.34 5.39 -4.27
N VAL A 70 -12.20 5.55 -5.58
CA VAL A 70 -12.29 6.85 -6.27
C VAL A 70 -13.72 7.09 -6.73
N PHE A 71 -14.27 8.24 -6.34
CA PHE A 71 -15.61 8.69 -6.68
C PHE A 71 -15.52 9.84 -7.68
N GLY A 72 -16.43 9.87 -8.65
CA GLY A 72 -16.51 10.95 -9.63
C GLY A 72 -17.05 12.25 -9.02
N ALA A 73 -16.94 13.34 -9.77
CA ALA A 73 -17.49 14.64 -9.40
C ALA A 73 -18.95 14.54 -8.96
N GLY A 74 -19.28 15.04 -7.77
CA GLY A 74 -20.64 15.08 -7.25
C GLY A 74 -21.17 13.78 -6.66
N GLU A 75 -20.45 12.64 -6.74
CA GLU A 75 -20.98 11.36 -6.24
C GLU A 75 -21.06 11.29 -4.72
N ILE A 76 -20.11 11.90 -4.01
CA ILE A 76 -20.05 11.89 -2.54
C ILE A 76 -19.76 13.25 -1.91
N VAL A 77 -19.26 14.19 -2.71
CA VAL A 77 -18.93 15.57 -2.34
C VAL A 77 -19.26 16.43 -3.56
N PRO A 78 -19.80 17.65 -3.39
CA PRO A 78 -19.94 18.61 -4.49
C PRO A 78 -18.63 18.80 -5.25
N ALA A 79 -18.67 18.97 -6.58
CA ALA A 79 -17.47 18.93 -7.42
C ALA A 79 -16.33 19.88 -6.99
N PHE A 80 -16.66 21.05 -6.41
CA PHE A 80 -15.69 22.04 -5.93
C PHE A 80 -15.48 22.03 -4.41
N GLY A 81 -16.12 21.11 -3.68
CA GLY A 81 -16.05 21.00 -2.21
C GLY A 81 -15.04 19.96 -1.71
N THR A 82 -14.17 19.43 -2.58
CA THR A 82 -13.26 18.32 -2.25
C THR A 82 -12.23 18.69 -1.19
N VAL A 83 -11.72 19.93 -1.19
CA VAL A 83 -10.78 20.43 -0.17
C VAL A 83 -11.44 20.54 1.19
N ASP A 84 -12.62 21.15 1.27
CA ASP A 84 -13.37 21.30 2.52
C ASP A 84 -13.73 19.93 3.11
N ALA A 85 -14.13 18.98 2.26
CA ALA A 85 -14.46 17.62 2.68
C ALA A 85 -13.28 16.89 3.32
N VAL A 86 -12.06 17.05 2.79
CA VAL A 86 -10.82 16.51 3.36
C VAL A 86 -10.48 17.21 4.68
N GLN A 87 -10.60 18.55 4.74
CA GLN A 87 -10.34 19.30 5.97
C GLN A 87 -11.27 18.88 7.12
N GLN A 88 -12.52 18.56 6.80
CA GLN A 88 -13.52 18.10 7.76
C GLN A 88 -13.42 16.58 8.05
N GLY A 89 -12.54 15.84 7.37
CA GLY A 89 -12.39 14.39 7.56
C GLY A 89 -13.59 13.57 7.11
N THR A 90 -14.40 14.08 6.18
CA THR A 90 -15.57 13.36 5.63
C THR A 90 -15.19 12.40 4.49
N VAL A 91 -13.98 12.57 3.95
CA VAL A 91 -13.29 11.71 2.97
C VAL A 91 -11.85 11.50 3.36
#